data_AF-A0A2T0MQS6-F1
#
_entry.id   AF-A0A2T0MQS6-F1
#
_cell.length_a   1.000
_cell.length_b   1.000
_cell.length_c   1.000
_cell.angle_alpha   90.00
_cell.angle_beta   90.00
_cell.angle_gamma   90.00
#
_symmetry.space_group_name_H-M   'P 1'
#
loop_
_entity.id
_entity.type
_entity.pdbx_description
1 polymer ?
#
loop_
_entity_poly.entity_id
_entity_poly.type
_entity_poly.pdbx_seq_one_letter_code
_entity_poly.pdbx_strand_id
1 'polypeptide(L)'
;MAGHELIAAQLAILAARLPAEAVEELADGLHEAYADQLRRHGDPDVAARATIAEFGDADTITAAFVRVSPWRRTALMLLATGPIMAALWAATLITGQAWAWPLPTPVKVLYGVALLTVVGLLLAAALRPRVHRRTRLTVIAGALGLILLDGLMMTTALHFSTGPVWPLAAAVPASLIRLLAVVRALPPMLAA
;
A
#
# COMPACT_ATOMS: atom_id res chain seq x y z
N MET A 1 12.28 -6.42 -38.45
CA MET A 1 11.34 -5.56 -37.71
C MET A 1 10.86 -6.19 -36.39
N ALA A 2 10.91 -7.52 -36.22
CA ALA A 2 10.43 -8.21 -35.01
C ALA A 2 11.14 -7.81 -33.69
N GLY A 3 12.44 -7.51 -33.69
CA GLY A 3 13.14 -7.04 -32.47
C GLY A 3 12.56 -5.75 -31.85
N HIS A 4 12.00 -4.86 -32.67
CA HIS A 4 11.35 -3.64 -32.17
C HIS A 4 9.97 -3.93 -31.56
N GLU A 5 9.24 -4.91 -32.09
CA GLU A 5 7.96 -5.35 -31.54
C GLU A 5 8.11 -6.00 -30.16
N LEU A 6 9.21 -6.72 -29.92
CA LEU A 6 9.49 -7.38 -28.66
C LEU A 6 9.75 -6.36 -27.53
N ILE A 7 10.52 -5.31 -27.82
CA ILE A 7 10.75 -4.19 -26.89
C ILE A 7 9.45 -3.42 -26.65
N ALA A 8 8.68 -3.12 -27.71
CA ALA A 8 7.40 -2.43 -27.59
C ALA A 8 6.39 -3.22 -26.75
N ALA A 9 6.33 -4.55 -26.91
CA ALA A 9 5.47 -5.42 -26.11
C ALA A 9 5.88 -5.41 -24.63
N GLN A 10 7.19 -5.44 -24.34
CA GLN A 10 7.69 -5.33 -22.97
C GLN A 10 7.34 -3.98 -22.33
N LEU A 11 7.52 -2.87 -23.05
CA LEU A 11 7.14 -1.53 -22.59
C LEU A 11 5.65 -1.40 -22.36
N ALA A 12 4.80 -2.00 -23.20
CA ALA A 12 3.35 -2.00 -23.00
C ALA A 12 2.95 -2.70 -21.69
N ILE A 13 3.62 -3.81 -21.35
CA ILE A 13 3.40 -4.51 -20.07
C ILE A 13 3.86 -3.64 -18.89
N LEU A 14 5.01 -2.98 -19.00
CA LEU A 14 5.54 -2.10 -17.96
C LEU A 14 4.66 -0.85 -17.77
N ALA A 15 4.18 -0.25 -18.85
CA ALA A 15 3.25 0.89 -18.84
C ALA A 15 1.94 0.58 -18.10
N ALA A 16 1.46 -0.66 -18.19
CA ALA A 16 0.28 -1.09 -17.45
C ALA A 16 0.51 -1.25 -15.93
N ARG A 17 1.79 -1.33 -15.49
CA ARG A 17 2.17 -1.76 -14.14
C ARG A 17 2.92 -0.72 -13.34
N LEU A 18 3.62 0.20 -13.97
CA LEU A 18 4.54 1.17 -13.37
C LEU A 18 4.07 2.63 -13.59
N PRO A 19 4.60 3.60 -12.82
CA PRO A 19 4.40 5.03 -13.08
C PRO A 19 4.90 5.45 -14.46
N ALA A 20 4.28 6.46 -15.07
CA ALA A 20 4.65 6.94 -16.40
C ALA A 20 6.13 7.37 -16.48
N GLU A 21 6.58 8.17 -15.52
CA GLU A 21 7.98 8.65 -15.44
C GLU A 21 8.99 7.50 -15.38
N ALA A 22 8.69 6.45 -14.59
CA ALA A 22 9.55 5.27 -14.51
C ALA A 22 9.56 4.47 -15.81
N VAL A 23 8.44 4.45 -16.55
CA VAL A 23 8.33 3.77 -17.84
C VAL A 23 9.06 4.55 -18.93
N GLU A 24 9.01 5.87 -18.91
CA GLU A 24 9.76 6.75 -19.81
C GLU A 24 11.27 6.52 -19.64
N GLU A 25 11.77 6.57 -18.41
CA GLU A 25 13.20 6.35 -18.15
C GLU A 25 13.65 4.91 -18.46
N LEU A 26 12.78 3.90 -18.19
CA LEU A 26 13.02 2.53 -18.63
C LEU A 26 13.01 2.39 -20.16
N ALA A 27 12.14 3.12 -20.85
CA ALA A 27 12.05 3.10 -22.31
C ALA A 27 13.31 3.68 -22.95
N ASP A 28 13.83 4.78 -22.41
CA ASP A 28 15.08 5.39 -22.87
C ASP A 28 16.25 4.43 -22.66
N GLY A 29 16.41 3.88 -21.44
CA GLY A 29 17.46 2.91 -21.14
C GLY A 29 17.38 1.63 -21.99
N LEU A 30 16.18 1.11 -22.24
CA LEU A 30 15.97 -0.06 -23.12
C LEU A 30 16.33 0.26 -24.59
N HIS A 31 16.00 1.46 -25.07
CA HIS A 31 16.35 1.88 -26.43
C HIS A 31 17.87 2.05 -26.61
N GLU A 32 18.55 2.66 -25.63
CA GLU A 32 20.01 2.81 -25.65
C GLU A 32 20.71 1.45 -25.65
N ALA A 33 20.30 0.55 -24.75
CA ALA A 33 20.85 -0.80 -24.66
C ALA A 33 20.57 -1.63 -25.93
N TYR A 34 19.39 -1.51 -26.50
CA TYR A 34 19.06 -2.15 -27.77
C TYR A 34 19.93 -1.63 -28.92
N ALA A 35 20.11 -0.30 -29.03
CA ALA A 35 20.97 0.29 -30.05
C ALA A 35 22.42 -0.21 -29.90
N ASP A 36 22.91 -0.36 -28.67
CA ASP A 36 24.23 -0.88 -28.40
C ASP A 36 24.38 -2.36 -28.79
N GLN A 37 23.42 -3.21 -28.41
CA GLN A 37 23.40 -4.62 -28.78
C GLN A 37 23.21 -4.82 -30.30
N LEU A 38 22.44 -3.96 -30.95
CA LEU A 38 22.28 -3.98 -32.40
C LEU A 38 23.59 -3.65 -33.12
N ARG A 39 24.37 -2.68 -32.62
CA ARG A 39 25.72 -2.40 -33.15
C ARG A 39 26.68 -3.57 -32.98
N ARG A 40 26.56 -4.34 -31.89
CA ARG A 40 27.42 -5.51 -31.63
C ARG A 40 27.06 -6.74 -32.45
N HIS A 41 25.76 -7.04 -32.56
CA HIS A 41 25.30 -8.31 -33.13
C HIS A 41 24.82 -8.19 -34.57
N GLY A 42 24.46 -7.00 -35.05
CA GLY A 42 23.95 -6.77 -36.41
C GLY A 42 22.57 -7.38 -36.69
N ASP A 43 22.01 -8.14 -35.75
CA ASP A 43 20.71 -8.82 -35.84
C ASP A 43 19.73 -8.20 -34.83
N PRO A 44 18.60 -7.61 -35.28
CA PRO A 44 17.56 -7.02 -34.43
C PRO A 44 16.96 -7.97 -33.40
N ASP A 45 16.76 -9.24 -33.74
CA ASP A 45 16.08 -10.20 -32.86
C ASP A 45 17.04 -10.76 -31.81
N VAL A 46 18.32 -10.88 -32.17
CA VAL A 46 19.39 -11.18 -31.20
C VAL A 46 19.59 -9.99 -30.26
N ALA A 47 19.64 -8.77 -30.78
CA ALA A 47 19.78 -7.56 -29.99
C ALA A 47 18.64 -7.40 -28.98
N ALA A 48 17.38 -7.54 -29.42
CA ALA A 48 16.22 -7.42 -28.52
C ALA A 48 16.23 -8.47 -27.39
N ARG A 49 16.56 -9.73 -27.71
CA ARG A 49 16.66 -10.79 -26.70
C ARG A 49 17.83 -10.56 -25.74
N ALA A 50 18.98 -10.13 -26.24
CA ALA A 50 20.13 -9.80 -25.41
C ALA A 50 19.82 -8.63 -24.47
N THR A 51 19.19 -7.57 -24.96
CA THR A 51 18.75 -6.43 -24.15
C THR A 51 17.76 -6.84 -23.07
N ILE A 52 16.75 -7.68 -23.38
CA ILE A 52 15.79 -8.16 -22.38
C ILE A 52 16.46 -9.08 -21.36
N ALA A 53 17.40 -9.94 -21.78
CA ALA A 53 18.15 -10.78 -20.87
C ALA A 53 19.03 -9.97 -19.91
N GLU A 54 19.55 -8.83 -20.37
CA GLU A 54 20.38 -7.90 -19.59
C GLU A 54 19.55 -7.04 -18.61
N PHE A 55 18.45 -6.44 -19.09
CA PHE A 55 17.57 -5.59 -18.26
C PHE A 55 16.63 -6.38 -17.34
N GLY A 56 16.34 -7.64 -17.70
CA GLY A 56 15.31 -8.46 -17.08
C GLY A 56 13.95 -8.31 -17.75
N ASP A 57 13.10 -9.32 -17.56
CA ASP A 57 11.73 -9.29 -18.06
C ASP A 57 10.83 -8.30 -17.28
N ALA A 58 9.65 -8.02 -17.83
CA ALA A 58 8.71 -7.08 -17.23
C ALA A 58 8.28 -7.48 -15.81
N ASP A 59 8.25 -8.78 -15.49
CA ASP A 59 7.90 -9.27 -14.15
C ASP A 59 9.02 -8.97 -13.14
N THR A 60 10.28 -9.18 -13.54
CA THR A 60 11.48 -8.92 -12.74
C THR A 60 11.63 -7.44 -12.45
N ILE A 61 11.50 -6.59 -13.48
CA ILE A 61 11.56 -5.12 -13.33
C ILE A 61 10.43 -4.64 -12.42
N THR A 62 9.20 -5.12 -12.62
CA THR A 62 8.06 -4.76 -11.77
C THR A 62 8.30 -5.19 -10.32
N ALA A 63 8.82 -6.39 -10.09
CA ALA A 63 9.10 -6.90 -8.74
C ALA A 63 10.20 -6.10 -8.03
N ALA A 64 11.24 -5.69 -8.75
CA ALA A 64 12.31 -4.85 -8.23
C ALA A 64 11.75 -3.47 -7.82
N PHE A 65 10.97 -2.83 -8.70
CA PHE A 65 10.35 -1.54 -8.42
C PHE A 65 9.43 -1.60 -7.19
N VAL A 66 8.60 -2.63 -7.08
CA VAL A 66 7.71 -2.80 -5.92
C VAL A 66 8.48 -3.12 -4.64
N ARG A 67 9.63 -3.79 -4.71
CA ARG A 67 10.46 -4.09 -3.53
C ARG A 67 11.05 -2.82 -2.91
N VAL A 68 11.46 -1.86 -3.75
CA VAL A 68 12.03 -0.58 -3.31
C VAL A 68 10.94 0.42 -2.94
N SER A 69 9.71 0.17 -3.41
CA SER A 69 8.57 1.05 -3.22
C SER A 69 8.27 1.38 -1.74
N PRO A 70 8.21 2.68 -1.36
CA PRO A 70 7.87 3.11 0.00
C PRO A 70 6.46 2.67 0.41
N TRP A 71 5.57 2.53 -0.56
CA TRP A 71 4.17 2.12 -0.42
C TRP A 71 3.99 0.77 0.28
N ARG A 72 4.79 -0.22 -0.11
CA ARG A 72 4.75 -1.56 0.48
C ARG A 72 5.26 -1.55 1.91
N ARG A 73 6.31 -0.76 2.18
CA ARG A 73 6.85 -0.59 3.54
C ARG A 73 5.80 0.04 4.46
N THR A 74 5.13 1.10 4.01
CA THR A 74 4.03 1.72 4.76
C THR A 74 2.89 0.74 5.01
N ALA A 75 2.43 0.00 4.00
CA ALA A 75 1.38 -1.00 4.17
C ALA A 75 1.76 -2.09 5.19
N LEU A 76 2.99 -2.62 5.12
CA LEU A 76 3.50 -3.61 6.06
C LEU A 76 3.63 -3.05 7.48
N MET A 77 4.13 -1.82 7.64
CA MET A 77 4.18 -1.17 8.95
C MET A 77 2.78 -1.00 9.53
N LEU A 78 1.81 -0.52 8.75
CA LEU A 78 0.42 -0.37 9.20
C LEU A 78 -0.20 -1.71 9.63
N LEU A 79 0.02 -2.77 8.83
CA LEU A 79 -0.37 -4.14 9.19
C LEU A 79 0.29 -4.60 10.49
N ALA A 80 1.59 -4.34 10.67
CA ALA A 80 2.32 -4.72 11.88
C ALA A 80 1.83 -3.97 13.14
N THR A 81 1.37 -2.73 13.01
CA THR A 81 0.74 -2.00 14.13
C THR A 81 -0.66 -2.52 14.49
N GLY A 82 -1.31 -3.25 13.57
CA GLY A 82 -2.68 -3.76 13.72
C GLY A 82 -2.90 -4.56 15.00
N PRO A 83 -2.13 -5.63 15.28
CA PRO A 83 -2.29 -6.45 16.48
C PRO A 83 -2.11 -5.68 17.79
N ILE A 84 -1.13 -4.76 17.85
CA ILE A 84 -0.88 -3.93 19.03
C ILE A 84 -2.09 -3.04 19.31
N MET A 85 -2.59 -2.38 18.26
CA MET A 85 -3.76 -1.51 18.37
C MET A 85 -5.03 -2.29 18.71
N ALA A 86 -5.19 -3.48 18.14
CA ALA A 86 -6.30 -4.38 18.47
C ALA A 86 -6.27 -4.78 19.95
N ALA A 87 -5.09 -5.12 20.50
CA ALA A 87 -4.96 -5.45 21.91
C ALA A 87 -5.27 -4.25 22.83
N LEU A 88 -4.77 -3.07 22.51
CA LEU A 88 -5.02 -1.84 23.27
C LEU A 88 -6.50 -1.44 23.27
N TRP A 89 -7.14 -1.47 22.10
CA TRP A 89 -8.56 -1.16 21.98
C TRP A 89 -9.43 -2.25 22.60
N ALA A 90 -9.10 -3.53 22.46
CA ALA A 90 -9.83 -4.62 23.12
C ALA A 90 -9.78 -4.48 24.64
N ALA A 91 -8.61 -4.21 25.23
CA ALA A 91 -8.48 -3.97 26.66
C ALA A 91 -9.34 -2.77 27.11
N THR A 92 -9.32 -1.68 26.34
CA THR A 92 -10.13 -0.48 26.61
C THR A 92 -11.63 -0.77 26.55
N LEU A 93 -12.10 -1.47 25.53
CA LEU A 93 -13.52 -1.78 25.34
C LEU A 93 -14.04 -2.78 26.38
N ILE A 94 -13.21 -3.75 26.77
CA ILE A 94 -13.55 -4.73 27.81
C ILE A 94 -13.65 -4.05 29.18
N THR A 95 -12.63 -3.28 29.55
CA THR A 95 -12.59 -2.58 30.85
C THR A 95 -13.66 -1.49 30.94
N GLY A 96 -13.92 -0.78 29.84
CA GLY A 96 -14.99 0.22 29.73
C GLY A 96 -16.39 -0.36 29.50
N GLN A 97 -16.54 -1.69 29.50
CA GLN A 97 -17.81 -2.42 29.28
C GLN A 97 -18.58 -1.89 28.07
N ALA A 98 -17.92 -1.78 26.92
CA ALA A 98 -18.48 -1.15 25.72
C ALA A 98 -19.78 -1.80 25.20
N TRP A 99 -20.06 -3.05 25.61
CA TRP A 99 -21.35 -3.70 25.34
C TRP A 99 -22.54 -2.98 26.00
N ALA A 100 -22.33 -2.32 27.14
CA ALA A 100 -23.34 -1.57 27.88
C ALA A 100 -23.52 -0.13 27.38
N TRP A 101 -22.68 0.36 26.47
CA TRP A 101 -22.82 1.70 25.92
C TRP A 101 -24.14 1.84 25.14
N PRO A 102 -24.81 3.00 25.21
CA PRO A 102 -26.10 3.27 24.55
C PRO A 102 -25.95 3.51 23.04
N LEU A 103 -25.15 2.66 22.38
CA LEU A 103 -24.94 2.67 20.94
C LEU A 103 -25.94 1.71 20.27
N PRO A 104 -26.66 2.14 19.23
CA PRO A 104 -27.48 1.25 18.43
C PRO A 104 -26.66 0.08 17.87
N THR A 105 -27.20 -1.14 17.93
CA THR A 105 -26.60 -2.35 17.34
C THR A 105 -26.09 -2.17 15.90
N PRO A 106 -26.81 -1.51 14.96
CA PRO A 106 -26.28 -1.33 13.60
C PRO A 106 -24.97 -0.54 13.56
N VAL A 107 -24.76 0.41 14.48
CA VAL A 107 -23.51 1.17 14.56
C VAL A 107 -22.36 0.25 14.99
N LYS A 108 -22.58 -0.62 15.98
CA LYS A 108 -21.58 -1.61 16.43
C LYS A 108 -21.17 -2.57 15.31
N VAL A 109 -22.13 -3.03 14.51
CA VAL A 109 -21.87 -3.88 13.33
C VAL A 109 -21.08 -3.12 12.28
N LEU A 110 -21.45 -1.88 11.98
CA LEU A 110 -20.76 -1.05 11.00
C LEU A 110 -19.29 -0.85 11.33
N TYR A 111 -18.94 -0.65 12.60
CA TYR A 111 -17.54 -0.61 13.06
C TYR A 111 -16.77 -1.88 12.74
N GLY A 112 -17.34 -3.05 13.04
CA GLY A 112 -16.71 -4.33 12.77
C GLY A 112 -16.48 -4.54 11.27
N VAL A 113 -17.48 -4.21 10.45
CA VAL A 113 -17.37 -4.29 8.99
C VAL A 113 -16.31 -3.32 8.46
N ALA A 114 -16.28 -2.08 8.94
CA ALA A 114 -15.27 -1.10 8.56
C ALA A 114 -13.84 -1.59 8.87
N LEU A 115 -13.62 -2.13 10.08
CA LEU A 115 -12.33 -2.71 10.47
C LEU A 115 -11.91 -3.87 9.56
N LEU A 116 -12.80 -4.84 9.32
CA LEU A 116 -12.51 -5.98 8.44
C LEU A 116 -12.21 -5.53 7.01
N THR A 117 -12.93 -4.52 6.51
CA THR A 117 -12.70 -3.95 5.19
C THR A 117 -11.32 -3.31 5.09
N VAL A 118 -10.91 -2.52 6.09
CA VAL A 118 -9.58 -1.90 6.15
C VAL A 118 -8.48 -2.96 6.19
N VAL A 119 -8.61 -3.97 7.04
CA VAL A 119 -7.65 -5.10 7.12
C VAL A 119 -7.56 -5.83 5.78
N GLY A 120 -8.69 -6.12 5.15
CA GLY A 120 -8.75 -6.77 3.84
C GLY A 120 -8.06 -5.97 2.74
N LEU A 121 -8.26 -4.65 2.71
CA LEU A 121 -7.60 -3.74 1.76
C LEU A 121 -6.09 -3.70 1.96
N LEU A 122 -5.63 -3.59 3.21
CA LEU A 122 -4.20 -3.59 3.53
C LEU A 122 -3.55 -4.94 3.20
N LEU A 123 -4.22 -6.05 3.49
CA LEU A 123 -3.75 -7.39 3.17
C LEU A 123 -3.66 -7.61 1.65
N ALA A 124 -4.67 -7.16 0.90
CA ALA A 124 -4.66 -7.19 -0.56
C ALA A 124 -3.49 -6.38 -1.14
N ALA A 125 -3.23 -5.18 -0.59
CA ALA A 125 -2.10 -4.33 -0.96
C ALA A 125 -0.74 -4.99 -0.65
N ALA A 126 -0.63 -5.72 0.47
CA ALA A 126 0.59 -6.39 0.87
C ALA A 126 0.88 -7.67 0.06
N LEU A 127 -0.17 -8.43 -0.30
CA LEU A 127 -0.05 -9.76 -0.93
C LEU A 127 -0.10 -9.75 -2.46
N ARG A 128 -0.70 -8.73 -3.11
CA ARG A 128 -0.84 -8.68 -4.58
C ARG A 128 -0.22 -7.42 -5.20
N PRO A 129 1.13 -7.35 -5.28
CA PRO A 129 1.86 -6.16 -5.73
C PRO A 129 1.76 -5.82 -7.24
N ARG A 130 0.96 -6.55 -8.04
CA ARG A 130 1.15 -6.61 -9.50
C ARG A 130 0.77 -5.36 -10.29
N VAL A 131 0.06 -4.39 -9.70
CA VAL A 131 -0.36 -3.17 -10.40
C VAL A 131 -0.15 -1.96 -9.49
N HIS A 132 0.89 -1.16 -9.76
CA HIS A 132 1.29 -0.04 -8.92
C HIS A 132 0.12 0.91 -8.60
N ARG A 133 -0.67 1.27 -9.61
CA ARG A 133 -1.82 2.18 -9.46
C ARG A 133 -2.92 1.62 -8.54
N ARG A 134 -3.21 0.32 -8.63
CA ARG A 134 -4.22 -0.33 -7.76
C ARG A 134 -3.68 -0.48 -6.34
N THR A 135 -2.42 -0.88 -6.18
CA THR A 135 -1.76 -0.95 -4.87
C THR A 135 -1.79 0.40 -4.18
N ARG A 136 -1.47 1.49 -4.90
CA ARG A 136 -1.54 2.86 -4.38
C ARG A 136 -2.92 3.23 -3.86
N LEU A 137 -3.97 3.02 -4.67
CA LEU A 137 -5.36 3.30 -4.25
C LEU A 137 -5.77 2.46 -3.03
N THR A 138 -5.40 1.18 -2.98
CA THR A 138 -5.73 0.32 -1.83
C THR A 138 -5.01 0.75 -0.54
N VAL A 139 -3.76 1.22 -0.63
CA VAL A 139 -3.02 1.72 0.53
C VAL A 139 -3.60 3.06 0.99
N ILE A 140 -3.94 3.98 0.08
CA ILE A 140 -4.58 5.26 0.43
C ILE A 140 -5.95 5.01 1.07
N ALA A 141 -6.78 4.15 0.47
CA ALA A 141 -8.09 3.80 1.02
C ALA A 141 -7.95 3.13 2.40
N GLY A 142 -7.00 2.22 2.57
CA GLY A 142 -6.70 1.60 3.87
C GLY A 142 -6.21 2.61 4.91
N ALA A 143 -5.35 3.55 4.52
CA ALA A 143 -4.86 4.63 5.38
C ALA A 143 -5.98 5.58 5.83
N LEU A 144 -6.82 6.04 4.90
CA LEU A 144 -7.98 6.87 5.22
C LEU A 144 -8.99 6.12 6.09
N GLY A 145 -9.23 4.84 5.80
CA GLY A 145 -10.09 3.99 6.62
C GLY A 145 -9.57 3.83 8.04
N LEU A 146 -8.25 3.68 8.24
CA LEU A 146 -7.63 3.68 9.56
C LEU A 146 -7.81 5.01 10.28
N ILE A 147 -7.65 6.14 9.59
CA ILE A 147 -7.84 7.47 10.18
C ILE A 147 -9.26 7.63 10.70
N LEU A 148 -10.25 7.29 9.87
CA LEU A 148 -11.66 7.37 10.22
C LEU A 148 -11.99 6.43 11.38
N LEU A 149 -11.49 5.19 11.35
CA LEU A 149 -11.73 4.21 12.40
C LEU A 149 -11.16 4.65 13.75
N ASP A 150 -9.91 5.13 13.77
CA ASP A 150 -9.26 5.61 15.00
C ASP A 150 -9.95 6.84 15.57
N GLY A 151 -10.30 7.81 14.72
CA GLY A 151 -11.04 9.00 15.14
C GLY A 151 -12.41 8.64 15.71
N LEU A 152 -13.14 7.72 15.08
CA LEU A 152 -14.46 7.30 15.53
C LEU A 152 -14.37 6.50 16.85
N MET A 153 -13.38 5.61 16.99
CA MET A 153 -13.11 4.88 18.24
C MET A 153 -12.74 5.83 19.39
N MET A 154 -11.87 6.81 19.15
CA MET A 154 -11.48 7.80 20.16
C MET A 154 -12.67 8.65 20.60
N THR A 155 -13.45 9.16 19.65
CA THR A 155 -14.62 10.01 19.96
C THR A 155 -15.70 9.24 20.72
N THR A 156 -16.01 8.00 20.31
CA THR A 156 -16.98 7.17 21.04
C THR A 156 -16.50 6.80 22.43
N ALA A 157 -15.24 6.39 22.59
CA ALA A 157 -14.71 6.04 23.90
C ALA A 157 -14.69 7.23 24.86
N LEU A 158 -14.29 8.42 24.39
CA LEU A 158 -14.28 9.64 25.21
C LEU A 158 -15.69 10.10 25.61
N HIS A 159 -16.70 9.84 24.77
CA HIS A 159 -18.07 10.30 25.01
C HIS A 159 -18.87 9.34 25.90
N PHE A 160 -18.67 8.03 25.76
CA PHE A 160 -19.47 7.00 26.43
C PHE A 160 -18.76 6.34 27.62
N SER A 161 -17.48 6.60 27.88
CA SER A 161 -16.82 6.08 29.07
C SER A 161 -17.37 6.74 30.33
N THR A 162 -17.90 5.95 31.26
CA THR A 162 -18.50 6.45 32.52
C THR A 162 -17.52 6.46 33.71
N GLY A 163 -16.20 6.37 33.46
CA GLY A 163 -15.18 6.35 34.50
C GLY A 163 -13.75 6.32 33.96
N PRO A 164 -12.72 6.40 34.82
CA PRO A 164 -11.32 6.36 34.42
C PRO A 164 -10.95 4.95 33.92
N VAL A 165 -10.83 4.80 32.61
CA VAL A 165 -10.44 3.56 31.95
C VAL A 165 -8.93 3.63 31.71
N TRP A 166 -8.11 3.07 32.60
CA TRP A 166 -6.64 3.17 32.49
C TRP A 166 -6.07 2.74 31.12
N PRO A 167 -6.63 1.76 30.38
CA PRO A 167 -6.15 1.43 29.04
C PRO A 167 -6.36 2.55 28.01
N LEU A 168 -7.33 3.44 28.24
CA LEU A 168 -7.59 4.60 27.37
C LEU A 168 -6.36 5.52 27.32
N ALA A 169 -5.63 5.65 28.44
CA ALA A 169 -4.41 6.44 28.52
C ALA A 169 -3.27 5.91 27.64
N ALA A 170 -3.30 4.62 27.28
CA ALA A 170 -2.36 4.02 26.32
C ALA A 170 -2.93 3.99 24.90
N ALA A 171 -4.22 3.66 24.75
CA ALA A 171 -4.87 3.52 23.44
C ALA A 171 -4.98 4.86 22.68
N VAL A 172 -5.26 5.97 23.39
CA VAL A 172 -5.38 7.30 22.75
C VAL A 172 -4.03 7.80 22.20
N PRO A 173 -2.92 7.84 22.98
CA PRO A 173 -1.62 8.21 22.43
C PRO A 173 -1.15 7.27 21.32
N ALA A 174 -1.35 5.96 21.45
CA ALA A 174 -0.99 5.01 20.39
C ALA A 174 -1.76 5.27 19.09
N SER A 175 -3.06 5.57 19.19
CA SER A 175 -3.89 5.96 18.03
C SER A 175 -3.43 7.28 17.43
N LEU A 176 -3.08 8.28 18.25
CA LEU A 176 -2.54 9.57 17.78
C LEU A 176 -1.20 9.42 17.07
N ILE A 177 -0.29 8.61 17.61
CA ILE A 177 1.01 8.32 16.97
C ILE A 177 0.77 7.65 15.62
N ARG A 178 -0.14 6.67 15.55
CA ARG A 178 -0.51 5.99 14.31
C ARG A 178 -1.12 6.96 13.30
N LEU A 179 -2.05 7.80 13.71
CA LEU A 179 -2.66 8.86 12.88
C LEU A 179 -1.60 9.81 12.34
N LEU A 180 -0.71 10.32 13.18
CA LEU A 180 0.37 11.22 12.78
C LEU A 180 1.33 10.56 11.81
N ALA A 181 1.68 9.28 12.02
CA ALA A 181 2.52 8.52 11.12
C ALA A 181 1.85 8.34 9.74
N VAL A 182 0.56 7.99 9.71
CA VAL A 182 -0.22 7.85 8.47
C VAL A 182 -0.33 9.19 7.74
N VAL A 183 -0.66 10.28 8.45
CA VAL A 183 -0.77 11.63 7.89
C VAL A 183 0.56 12.12 7.36
N ARG A 184 1.68 11.83 8.03
CA ARG A 184 3.03 12.18 7.51
C ARG A 184 3.43 11.35 6.29
N ALA A 185 2.95 10.12 6.19
CA ALA A 185 3.20 9.27 5.02
C ALA A 185 2.34 9.68 3.80
N LEU A 186 1.18 10.30 3.99
CA LEU A 186 0.23 10.65 2.92
C LEU A 186 0.75 11.65 1.86
N PRO A 187 1.46 12.74 2.19
CA PRO A 187 1.97 13.69 1.20
C PRO A 187 2.93 13.09 0.16
N PRO A 188 4.01 12.36 0.54
CA PRO A 188 4.88 11.71 -0.45
C PRO A 188 4.13 10.61 -1.23
N MET A 189 3.04 10.11 -0.66
CA MET A 189 2.15 9.16 -1.31
C MET A 189 1.28 9.85 -2.40
N LEU A 190 0.79 11.05 -2.14
CA LEU A 190 -0.02 11.79 -3.12
C LEU A 190 0.82 12.41 -4.25
N ALA A 191 2.08 12.73 -3.97
CA ALA A 191 3.00 13.35 -4.92
C ALA A 191 3.67 12.39 -5.93
N ALA A 192 3.69 11.08 -5.64
CA ALA A 192 4.19 10.01 -6.52
C ALA A 192 3.06 9.29 -7.26
#